data_AF-A0A356IXX9-F1
#
_entry.id   AF-A0A356IXX9-F1
#
_cell.length_a   1.000
_cell.length_b   1.000
_cell.length_c   1.000
_cell.angle_alpha   90.00
_cell.angle_beta   90.00
_cell.angle_gamma   90.00
#
_symmetry.space_group_name_H-M   'P 1'
#
loop_
_entity.id
_entity.type
_entity.pdbx_description
1 polymer ?
#
loop_
_entity_poly.entity_id
_entity_poly.type
_entity_poly.pdbx_seq_one_letter_code
_entity_poly.pdbx_strand_id
1 'polypeptide(L)'
;MKNKQFLCEAPWGGTLNRPPKADWFTGKKLRDNKGSLLILSYLVIFVLLALGAAFIAMSVNESRIAERQRRTTLAFHIAEAGIERALYDLRQDFINDADSPGWADGDINGLAIGPDTASFYATGYGSTSLNGGSYAVQLKNVSGISDAIWVRSTGTLGDSQQTIEIYAKIVSISPWNNAIFAGGGAAGAMINGNVNIRGSVHILGTGLQSSDLVVDLGGTSEIIGNNYEDLAADLKAKVPALPTTTVNGETVETLSAVLRVKRGIVGLSGSATAGEADAAGNAYKETIDAAYVTDGYGGSQGTANVHSDNGSSSAYDLGDTVSFPSLSDPYGGYSTYQGYLEANALVISAAADLTTLASITPDSTFSFSSAKGSISMDGDGNMTVSGIVYIDNGGSLNMSAAGSDKTVTYTGSGAILAEGNVQINANLVTNGNNSFPANILGIMTPNTIGFNEANIDVMGLFYAEGTVNAQKQTDIVGTIVSNYFNMGTNVPSVFQVPDIINHLPAGLIGQDATWVMKTVSWRKI
;
A
#
# COMPACT_ATOMS: atom_id res chain seq x y z
N MET A 1 53.13 -28.05 -54.70
CA MET A 1 54.11 -29.15 -54.84
C MET A 1 53.54 -30.21 -55.79
N LYS A 2 54.32 -30.59 -56.82
CA LYS A 2 54.24 -31.80 -57.69
C LYS A 2 52.87 -32.12 -58.36
N ASN A 3 52.63 -31.96 -59.66
CA ASN A 3 53.32 -32.30 -60.92
C ASN A 3 53.18 -33.78 -61.36
N LYS A 4 52.85 -33.95 -62.66
CA LYS A 4 52.88 -35.14 -63.56
C LYS A 4 51.72 -36.16 -63.44
N GLN A 5 50.89 -36.47 -64.44
CA GLN A 5 51.01 -36.67 -65.91
C GLN A 5 51.57 -38.05 -66.32
N PHE A 6 50.77 -38.74 -67.15
CA PHE A 6 51.09 -39.69 -68.24
C PHE A 6 50.72 -41.20 -68.15
N LEU A 7 49.86 -41.57 -69.11
CA LEU A 7 49.89 -42.69 -70.10
C LEU A 7 50.05 -44.15 -69.66
N CYS A 8 49.20 -45.00 -70.27
CA CYS A 8 49.69 -46.08 -71.14
C CYS A 8 48.60 -46.54 -72.13
N GLU A 9 48.91 -46.50 -73.42
CA GLU A 9 48.19 -47.15 -74.51
C GLU A 9 48.68 -48.60 -74.71
N ALA A 10 47.95 -49.32 -75.57
CA ALA A 10 48.45 -50.23 -76.61
C ALA A 10 48.01 -51.73 -76.46
N PRO A 11 48.12 -52.57 -77.53
CA PRO A 11 47.04 -52.81 -78.51
C PRO A 11 46.96 -54.30 -79.00
N TRP A 12 46.43 -54.53 -80.22
CA TRP A 12 46.35 -55.76 -81.05
C TRP A 12 45.13 -56.66 -80.78
N GLY A 13 44.37 -57.17 -81.77
CA GLY A 13 44.56 -57.33 -83.21
C GLY A 13 44.12 -58.76 -83.58
N GLY A 14 43.03 -58.94 -84.34
CA GLY A 14 42.51 -60.28 -84.68
C GLY A 14 41.40 -60.28 -85.75
N THR A 15 41.77 -60.80 -86.92
CA THR A 15 41.15 -60.87 -88.25
C THR A 15 39.74 -61.49 -88.43
N LEU A 16 39.02 -60.89 -89.39
CA LEU A 16 38.14 -61.45 -90.46
C LEU A 16 37.20 -62.63 -90.19
N ASN A 17 35.88 -62.35 -90.30
CA ASN A 17 35.00 -63.13 -91.19
C ASN A 17 33.78 -62.30 -91.67
N ARG A 18 33.47 -62.39 -92.96
CA ARG A 18 32.28 -61.88 -93.68
C ARG A 18 31.77 -63.07 -94.52
N PRO A 19 30.50 -63.17 -94.99
CA PRO A 19 29.25 -62.45 -94.69
C PRO A 19 28.08 -63.48 -94.45
N PRO A 20 26.75 -63.27 -94.67
CA PRO A 20 26.06 -62.54 -95.75
C PRO A 20 25.08 -61.45 -95.29
N LYS A 21 24.77 -60.56 -96.23
CA LYS A 21 23.74 -59.53 -96.16
C LYS A 21 22.35 -60.15 -95.96
N ALA A 22 21.55 -59.53 -95.11
CA ALA A 22 20.13 -59.37 -95.34
C ALA A 22 19.75 -57.96 -94.89
N ASP A 23 19.02 -57.27 -95.77
CA ASP A 23 18.18 -56.10 -95.49
C ASP A 23 17.35 -56.37 -94.20
N TRP A 24 16.72 -55.45 -93.48
CA TRP A 24 15.75 -54.45 -93.88
C TRP A 24 15.36 -53.70 -92.58
N PHE A 25 14.97 -52.44 -92.72
CA PHE A 25 14.37 -51.55 -91.72
C PHE A 25 13.83 -52.20 -90.44
N THR A 26 14.44 -51.90 -89.29
CA THR A 26 13.75 -51.96 -87.99
C THR A 26 13.83 -50.59 -87.34
N GLY A 27 12.74 -49.84 -87.48
CA GLY A 27 12.54 -48.59 -86.79
C GLY A 27 12.77 -48.79 -85.30
N LYS A 28 13.59 -47.93 -84.69
CA LYS A 28 13.46 -47.62 -83.27
C LYS A 28 12.01 -47.20 -83.06
N LYS A 29 11.17 -48.12 -82.57
CA LYS A 29 9.96 -47.75 -81.83
C LYS A 29 10.46 -46.94 -80.63
N LEU A 30 10.54 -45.62 -80.78
CA LEU A 30 10.31 -44.72 -79.65
C LEU A 30 8.98 -45.20 -79.08
N ARG A 31 9.03 -45.86 -77.90
CA ARG A 31 7.81 -46.10 -77.13
C ARG A 31 7.17 -44.74 -76.96
N ASP A 32 5.97 -44.61 -77.49
CA ASP A 32 5.21 -43.37 -77.48
C ASP A 32 4.76 -43.10 -76.03
N ASN A 33 5.66 -42.53 -75.21
CA ASN A 33 5.42 -42.13 -73.83
C ASN A 33 4.62 -40.81 -73.75
N LYS A 34 4.03 -40.34 -74.86
CA LYS A 34 3.19 -39.14 -74.89
C LYS A 34 1.96 -39.28 -73.99
N GLY A 35 1.46 -40.50 -73.79
CA GLY A 35 0.36 -40.77 -72.85
C GLY A 35 0.75 -40.66 -71.37
N SER A 36 1.93 -41.17 -70.96
CA SER A 36 2.36 -41.15 -69.55
C SER A 36 2.91 -39.81 -69.09
N LEU A 37 3.54 -39.04 -69.98
CA LEU A 37 4.02 -37.68 -69.68
C LEU A 37 2.85 -36.72 -69.42
N LEU A 38 1.76 -36.87 -70.18
CA LEU A 38 0.54 -36.09 -70.01
C LEU A 38 -0.09 -36.38 -68.63
N ILE A 39 -0.21 -37.66 -68.25
CA ILE A 39 -0.75 -38.06 -66.95
C ILE A 39 0.12 -37.56 -65.79
N LEU A 40 1.45 -37.66 -65.89
CA LEU A 40 2.37 -37.14 -64.87
C LEU A 40 2.27 -35.62 -64.76
N SER A 41 2.19 -34.90 -65.88
CA SER A 41 2.03 -33.45 -65.89
C SER A 41 0.71 -33.02 -65.25
N TYR A 42 -0.39 -33.73 -65.52
CA TYR A 42 -1.67 -33.48 -64.87
C TYR A 42 -1.64 -33.81 -63.38
N LEU A 43 -0.95 -34.88 -62.97
CA LEU A 43 -0.79 -35.22 -61.55
C LEU A 43 -0.01 -34.14 -60.81
N VAL A 44 1.09 -33.64 -61.39
CA VAL A 44 1.87 -32.54 -60.80
C VAL A 44 1.06 -31.25 -60.75
N ILE A 45 0.33 -30.90 -61.81
CA ILE A 45 -0.56 -29.74 -61.83
C ILE A 45 -1.66 -29.88 -60.77
N PHE A 46 -2.25 -31.07 -60.62
CA PHE A 46 -3.27 -31.35 -59.62
C PHE A 46 -2.72 -31.18 -58.19
N VAL A 47 -1.54 -31.72 -57.91
CA VAL A 47 -0.88 -31.54 -56.61
C VAL A 47 -0.56 -30.06 -56.34
N LEU A 48 -0.05 -29.33 -57.34
CA LEU A 48 0.23 -27.90 -57.20
C LEU A 48 -1.05 -27.07 -57.01
N LEU A 49 -2.15 -27.41 -57.69
CA LEU A 49 -3.44 -26.76 -57.48
C LEU A 49 -4.00 -27.05 -56.08
N ALA A 50 -3.88 -28.29 -55.60
CA ALA A 50 -4.31 -28.67 -54.25
C ALA A 50 -3.50 -27.92 -53.19
N LEU A 51 -2.17 -27.82 -53.36
CA LEU A 51 -1.29 -27.04 -52.47
C LEU A 51 -1.58 -25.54 -52.54
N GLY A 52 -1.82 -25.00 -53.74
CA GLY A 52 -2.21 -23.58 -53.92
C GLY A 52 -3.53 -23.25 -53.25
N ALA A 53 -4.54 -24.11 -53.39
CA ALA A 53 -5.83 -23.96 -52.72
C ALA A 53 -5.68 -24.05 -51.18
N ALA A 54 -4.88 -24.99 -50.68
CA ALA A 54 -4.60 -25.12 -49.25
C ALA A 54 -3.89 -23.89 -48.68
N PHE A 55 -2.90 -23.34 -49.40
CA PHE A 55 -2.18 -22.12 -48.99
C PHE A 55 -3.10 -20.90 -48.92
N ILE A 56 -3.98 -20.71 -49.92
CA ILE A 56 -4.96 -19.63 -49.90
C ILE A 56 -5.93 -19.80 -48.72
N ALA A 57 -6.42 -21.01 -48.47
CA ALA A 57 -7.31 -21.29 -47.35
C ALA A 57 -6.63 -21.00 -45.99
N MET A 58 -5.37 -21.40 -45.83
CA MET A 58 -4.57 -21.11 -44.64
C MET A 58 -4.38 -19.60 -44.45
N SER A 59 -3.99 -18.87 -45.51
CA SER A 59 -3.78 -17.42 -45.45
C SER A 59 -5.05 -16.64 -45.11
N VAL A 60 -6.21 -17.05 -45.65
CA VAL A 60 -7.51 -16.46 -45.29
C VAL A 60 -7.86 -16.75 -43.83
N ASN A 61 -7.55 -17.95 -43.33
CA ASN A 61 -7.81 -18.28 -41.94
C ASN A 61 -6.90 -17.50 -40.98
N GLU A 62 -5.60 -17.40 -41.28
CA GLU A 62 -4.65 -16.60 -40.51
C GLU A 62 -5.05 -15.12 -40.50
N SER A 63 -5.48 -14.58 -41.64
CA SER A 63 -5.98 -13.20 -41.72
C SER A 63 -7.22 -12.99 -40.84
N ARG A 64 -8.16 -13.94 -40.82
CA ARG A 64 -9.35 -13.87 -39.96
C ARG A 64 -9.00 -13.98 -38.48
N ILE A 65 -8.07 -14.87 -38.12
CA ILE A 65 -7.59 -15.04 -36.74
C ILE A 65 -6.88 -13.77 -36.27
N ALA A 66 -5.99 -13.21 -37.09
CA ALA A 66 -5.27 -11.98 -36.79
C ALA A 66 -6.23 -10.79 -36.61
N GLU A 67 -7.23 -10.66 -37.49
CA GLU A 67 -8.24 -9.60 -37.36
C GLU A 67 -9.09 -9.78 -36.11
N ARG A 68 -9.45 -11.03 -35.76
CA ARG A 68 -10.18 -11.32 -34.51
C ARG A 68 -9.35 -10.98 -33.28
N GLN A 69 -8.07 -11.36 -33.26
CA GLN A 69 -7.15 -11.01 -32.19
C GLN A 69 -7.03 -9.50 -32.04
N ARG A 70 -6.83 -8.77 -33.15
CA ARG A 70 -6.77 -7.31 -33.16
C ARG A 70 -8.03 -6.68 -32.57
N ARG A 71 -9.22 -7.13 -32.99
CA ARG A 71 -10.50 -6.63 -32.46
C ARG A 71 -10.69 -6.94 -31.00
N THR A 72 -10.30 -8.13 -30.55
CA THR A 72 -10.34 -8.51 -29.13
C THR A 72 -9.42 -7.62 -28.29
N THR A 73 -8.20 -7.34 -28.74
CA THR A 73 -7.29 -6.41 -28.05
C THR A 73 -7.85 -5.00 -28.00
N LEU A 74 -8.43 -4.51 -29.09
CA LEU A 74 -9.07 -3.18 -29.10
C LEU A 74 -10.29 -3.12 -28.18
N ALA A 75 -11.15 -4.14 -28.17
CA ALA A 75 -12.28 -4.23 -27.24
C ALA A 75 -11.82 -4.24 -25.78
N PHE A 76 -10.68 -4.88 -25.48
CA PHE A 76 -10.07 -4.85 -24.16
C PHE A 76 -9.61 -3.44 -23.76
N HIS A 77 -8.89 -2.72 -24.62
CA HIS A 77 -8.50 -1.33 -24.33
C HIS A 77 -9.70 -0.38 -24.22
N ILE A 78 -10.76 -0.61 -24.99
CA ILE A 78 -12.02 0.13 -24.84
C ILE A 78 -12.65 -0.14 -23.47
N ALA A 79 -12.59 -1.38 -22.98
CA ALA A 79 -13.03 -1.72 -21.62
C ALA A 79 -12.17 -1.02 -20.55
N GLU A 80 -10.84 -0.99 -20.71
CA GLU A 80 -9.92 -0.28 -19.81
C GLU A 80 -10.26 1.22 -19.73
N ALA A 81 -10.53 1.87 -20.87
CA ALA A 81 -10.96 3.28 -20.87
C ALA A 81 -12.25 3.52 -20.07
N GLY A 82 -13.19 2.56 -20.10
CA GLY A 82 -14.38 2.61 -19.26
C GLY A 82 -14.07 2.48 -17.77
N ILE A 83 -13.11 1.63 -17.39
CA ILE A 83 -12.65 1.52 -15.99
C ILE A 83 -12.02 2.83 -15.53
N GLU A 84 -11.07 3.38 -16.29
CA GLU A 84 -10.38 4.64 -15.94
C GLU A 84 -11.36 5.81 -15.79
N ARG A 85 -12.38 5.87 -16.67
CA ARG A 85 -13.43 6.88 -16.55
C ARG A 85 -14.24 6.72 -15.26
N ALA A 86 -14.66 5.49 -14.96
CA ALA A 86 -15.42 5.20 -13.74
C ALA A 86 -14.64 5.54 -12.47
N LEU A 87 -13.35 5.15 -12.43
CA LEU A 87 -12.43 5.48 -11.36
C LEU A 87 -12.28 6.99 -11.18
N TYR A 88 -12.11 7.74 -12.28
CA TYR A 88 -12.06 9.20 -12.21
C TYR A 88 -13.32 9.79 -11.55
N ASP A 89 -14.51 9.36 -11.99
CA ASP A 89 -15.77 9.89 -11.47
C ASP A 89 -15.99 9.48 -10.01
N LEU A 90 -15.63 8.26 -9.60
CA LEU A 90 -15.62 7.81 -8.20
C LEU A 90 -14.71 8.65 -7.31
N ARG A 91 -13.54 9.04 -7.82
CA ARG A 91 -12.62 9.92 -7.08
C ARG A 91 -13.17 11.32 -6.95
N GLN A 92 -13.79 11.87 -8.00
CA GLN A 92 -14.39 13.19 -7.96
C GLN A 92 -15.56 13.23 -6.97
N ASP A 93 -16.42 12.22 -7.02
CA ASP A 93 -17.54 12.05 -6.09
C ASP A 93 -17.07 12.12 -4.64
N PHE A 94 -16.08 11.30 -4.29
CA PHE A 94 -15.52 11.27 -2.94
C PHE A 94 -14.88 12.60 -2.51
N ILE A 95 -14.24 13.34 -3.42
CA ILE A 95 -13.63 14.64 -3.12
C ILE A 95 -14.69 15.73 -2.93
N ASN A 96 -15.82 15.63 -3.66
CA ASN A 96 -16.87 16.64 -3.66
C ASN A 96 -17.87 16.45 -2.50
N ASP A 97 -17.94 15.26 -1.90
CA ASP A 97 -18.70 15.02 -0.68
C ASP A 97 -17.84 15.32 0.57
N ALA A 98 -18.02 16.52 1.12
CA ALA A 98 -17.28 16.97 2.30
C ALA A 98 -17.86 16.45 3.62
N ASP A 99 -19.12 16.00 3.63
CA ASP A 99 -19.86 15.70 4.86
C ASP A 99 -19.94 14.20 5.15
N SER A 100 -19.98 13.35 4.10
CA SER A 100 -20.04 11.88 4.24
C SER A 100 -19.28 11.14 3.13
N PRO A 101 -17.99 11.42 2.91
CA PRO A 101 -17.24 10.89 1.80
C PRO A 101 -17.30 9.35 1.75
N GLY A 102 -17.92 8.83 0.70
CA GLY A 102 -18.15 7.40 0.50
C GLY A 102 -19.03 7.12 -0.71
N TRP A 103 -19.14 5.85 -1.10
CA TRP A 103 -19.92 5.43 -2.28
C TRP A 103 -21.20 4.66 -1.93
N ALA A 104 -21.61 4.73 -0.66
CA ALA A 104 -22.79 4.03 -0.14
C ALA A 104 -24.06 4.89 -0.09
N ASP A 105 -23.97 6.17 -0.43
CA ASP A 105 -25.06 7.16 -0.36
C ASP A 105 -26.10 7.02 -1.48
N GLY A 106 -25.80 6.23 -2.52
CA GLY A 106 -26.73 5.97 -3.62
C GLY A 106 -26.56 6.92 -4.81
N ASP A 107 -25.55 7.77 -4.83
CA ASP A 107 -25.20 8.64 -5.95
C ASP A 107 -23.70 8.59 -6.21
N ILE A 108 -23.27 8.71 -7.47
CA ILE A 108 -21.84 8.87 -7.80
C ILE A 108 -21.72 10.02 -8.79
N ASN A 109 -21.30 11.19 -8.30
CA ASN A 109 -21.11 12.41 -9.08
C ASN A 109 -22.38 12.81 -9.88
N GLY A 110 -23.55 12.76 -9.23
CA GLY A 110 -24.84 13.05 -9.83
C GLY A 110 -25.45 11.90 -10.64
N LEU A 111 -24.83 10.72 -10.64
CA LEU A 111 -25.37 9.49 -11.21
C LEU A 111 -26.00 8.64 -10.11
N ALA A 112 -27.33 8.56 -10.10
CA ALA A 112 -28.04 7.67 -9.19
C ALA A 112 -27.59 6.21 -9.39
N ILE A 113 -27.10 5.62 -8.31
CA ILE A 113 -26.73 4.22 -8.24
C ILE A 113 -27.77 3.48 -7.38
N GLY A 114 -28.06 2.22 -7.73
CA GLY A 114 -29.08 1.44 -7.01
C GLY A 114 -28.69 1.23 -5.54
N PRO A 115 -29.65 0.91 -4.64
CA PRO A 115 -29.33 0.64 -3.23
C PRO A 115 -28.33 -0.51 -3.09
N ASP A 116 -27.72 -0.63 -1.90
CA ASP A 116 -26.84 -1.74 -1.52
C ASP A 116 -27.48 -3.10 -1.86
N THR A 117 -27.07 -3.66 -2.99
CA THR A 117 -27.61 -4.90 -3.55
C THR A 117 -26.47 -5.77 -4.05
N ALA A 118 -26.70 -7.08 -4.14
CA ALA A 118 -25.70 -8.02 -4.64
C ALA A 118 -25.45 -7.93 -6.17
N SER A 119 -26.15 -7.04 -6.89
CA SER A 119 -26.17 -6.99 -8.35
C SER A 119 -25.45 -5.76 -8.89
N PHE A 120 -24.86 -5.89 -10.09
CA PHE A 120 -24.29 -4.76 -10.81
C PHE A 120 -25.40 -3.89 -11.41
N TYR A 121 -25.35 -2.59 -11.13
CA TYR A 121 -26.23 -1.58 -11.70
C TYR A 121 -25.56 -0.91 -12.90
N ALA A 122 -26.34 -0.68 -13.95
CA ALA A 122 -25.89 0.13 -15.08
C ALA A 122 -25.78 1.59 -14.62
N THR A 123 -24.70 2.24 -15.01
CA THR A 123 -24.46 3.66 -14.72
C THR A 123 -24.92 4.54 -15.88
N GLY A 124 -24.85 5.87 -15.70
CA GLY A 124 -25.03 6.84 -16.79
C GLY A 124 -24.05 6.67 -17.97
N TYR A 125 -22.96 5.89 -17.80
CA TYR A 125 -22.01 5.53 -18.87
C TYR A 125 -22.59 4.46 -19.83
N GLY A 126 -23.84 4.63 -20.27
CA GLY A 126 -24.48 3.76 -21.25
C GLY A 126 -23.78 3.87 -22.61
N SER A 127 -23.22 2.75 -23.10
CA SER A 127 -22.53 2.58 -24.40
C SER A 127 -21.88 3.85 -24.97
N THR A 128 -20.79 4.32 -24.36
CA THR A 128 -20.04 5.49 -24.84
C THR A 128 -19.15 5.09 -26.01
N SER A 129 -19.22 5.80 -27.14
CA SER A 129 -18.41 5.48 -28.32
C SER A 129 -16.95 5.88 -28.14
N LEU A 130 -16.04 4.96 -28.46
CA LEU A 130 -14.60 5.17 -28.43
C LEU A 130 -13.93 4.38 -29.55
N ASN A 131 -13.20 5.07 -30.43
CA ASN A 131 -12.41 4.48 -31.51
C ASN A 131 -13.15 3.44 -32.39
N GLY A 132 -14.40 3.72 -32.73
CA GLY A 132 -15.24 2.84 -33.56
C GLY A 132 -15.90 1.67 -32.81
N GLY A 133 -15.67 1.53 -31.50
CA GLY A 133 -16.41 0.66 -30.60
C GLY A 133 -17.15 1.45 -29.52
N SER A 134 -17.57 0.77 -28.46
CA SER A 134 -18.15 1.40 -27.28
C SER A 134 -17.83 0.66 -25.99
N TYR A 135 -17.89 1.35 -24.86
CA TYR A 135 -17.84 0.72 -23.54
C TYR A 135 -19.13 0.99 -22.75
N ALA A 136 -19.48 0.06 -21.86
CA ALA A 136 -20.53 0.24 -20.86
C ALA A 136 -19.97 -0.09 -19.48
N VAL A 137 -20.18 0.81 -18.52
CA VAL A 137 -19.74 0.64 -17.13
C VAL A 137 -20.94 0.29 -16.25
N GLN A 138 -20.71 -0.67 -15.37
CA GLN A 138 -21.59 -1.07 -14.30
C GLN A 138 -20.84 -0.97 -12.98
N LEU A 139 -21.55 -0.66 -11.92
CA LEU A 139 -21.00 -0.50 -10.58
C LEU A 139 -21.80 -1.38 -9.61
N LYS A 140 -21.24 -1.72 -8.46
CA LYS A 140 -21.90 -2.51 -7.41
C LYS A 140 -21.31 -2.17 -6.04
N ASN A 141 -22.15 -1.66 -5.15
CA ASN A 141 -21.78 -1.35 -3.77
C ASN A 141 -21.46 -2.62 -2.98
N VAL A 142 -20.70 -2.45 -1.90
CA VAL A 142 -20.48 -3.51 -0.92
C VAL A 142 -21.29 -3.21 0.33
N SER A 143 -22.19 -4.13 0.67
CA SER A 143 -23.11 -3.98 1.80
C SER A 143 -22.36 -3.60 3.07
N GLY A 144 -22.72 -2.46 3.66
CA GLY A 144 -22.15 -1.97 4.92
C GLY A 144 -20.72 -1.43 4.82
N ILE A 145 -20.21 -1.21 3.60
CA ILE A 145 -18.89 -0.64 3.35
C ILE A 145 -19.05 0.61 2.47
N SER A 146 -18.68 1.78 3.00
CA SER A 146 -18.76 3.06 2.28
C SER A 146 -17.48 3.40 1.52
N ASP A 147 -16.36 2.75 1.82
CA ASP A 147 -15.04 3.07 1.26
C ASP A 147 -14.63 2.16 0.08
N ALA A 148 -15.52 1.28 -0.39
CA ALA A 148 -15.21 0.31 -1.43
C ALA A 148 -16.38 0.01 -2.39
N ILE A 149 -16.05 -0.30 -3.65
CA ILE A 149 -17.02 -0.54 -4.72
C ILE A 149 -16.46 -1.49 -5.78
N TRP A 150 -17.34 -2.28 -6.39
CA TRP A 150 -17.01 -3.06 -7.58
C TRP A 150 -17.31 -2.25 -8.83
N VAL A 151 -16.38 -2.25 -9.78
CA VAL A 151 -16.54 -1.62 -11.10
C VAL A 151 -16.39 -2.68 -12.17
N ARG A 152 -17.31 -2.71 -13.13
CA ARG A 152 -17.26 -3.60 -14.30
C ARG A 152 -17.39 -2.77 -15.56
N SER A 153 -16.46 -2.93 -16.49
CA SER A 153 -16.51 -2.29 -17.80
C SER A 153 -16.51 -3.33 -18.91
N THR A 154 -17.43 -3.18 -19.85
CA THR A 154 -17.56 -4.06 -21.01
C THR A 154 -17.29 -3.26 -22.28
N GLY A 155 -16.16 -3.51 -22.93
CA GLY A 155 -15.78 -2.91 -24.20
C GLY A 155 -16.22 -3.77 -25.38
N THR A 156 -16.78 -3.15 -26.40
CA THR A 156 -17.38 -3.81 -27.57
C THR A 156 -16.88 -3.16 -28.86
N LEU A 157 -16.40 -3.97 -29.80
CA LEU A 157 -15.98 -3.54 -31.14
C LEU A 157 -16.49 -4.55 -32.18
N GLY A 158 -17.60 -4.21 -32.85
CA GLY A 158 -18.33 -5.16 -33.69
C GLY A 158 -18.83 -6.35 -32.86
N ASP A 159 -18.48 -7.57 -33.27
CA ASP A 159 -18.84 -8.80 -32.55
C ASP A 159 -17.85 -9.20 -31.44
N SER A 160 -16.74 -8.45 -31.28
CA SER A 160 -15.76 -8.70 -30.22
C SER A 160 -16.14 -7.91 -28.96
N GLN A 161 -16.23 -8.61 -27.83
CA GLN A 161 -16.52 -8.01 -26.53
C GLN A 161 -15.50 -8.49 -25.50
N GLN A 162 -15.06 -7.60 -24.60
CA GLN A 162 -14.17 -7.92 -23.49
C GLN A 162 -14.66 -7.23 -22.23
N THR A 163 -14.65 -7.96 -21.11
CA THR A 163 -15.14 -7.47 -19.83
C THR A 163 -14.02 -7.46 -18.81
N ILE A 164 -13.89 -6.33 -18.11
CA ILE A 164 -12.97 -6.14 -17.00
C ILE A 164 -13.81 -5.86 -15.77
N GLU A 165 -13.43 -6.46 -14.66
CA GLU A 165 -14.01 -6.19 -13.35
C GLU A 165 -12.91 -5.89 -12.35
N ILE A 166 -13.11 -4.84 -11.57
CA ILE A 166 -12.19 -4.42 -10.52
C ILE A 166 -12.93 -4.21 -9.21
N TYR A 167 -12.20 -4.39 -8.11
CA TYR A 167 -12.62 -3.97 -6.78
C TYR A 167 -11.78 -2.75 -6.40
N ALA A 168 -12.43 -1.60 -6.26
CA ALA A 168 -11.80 -0.33 -5.90
C ALA A 168 -12.09 -0.02 -4.42
N LYS A 169 -11.08 0.50 -3.72
CA LYS A 169 -11.18 0.94 -2.33
C LYS A 169 -10.49 2.30 -2.19
N ILE A 170 -11.05 3.20 -1.40
CA ILE A 170 -10.35 4.43 -1.02
C ILE A 170 -9.70 4.26 0.35
N VAL A 171 -8.47 4.74 0.48
CA VAL A 171 -7.65 4.58 1.68
C VAL A 171 -7.17 5.94 2.16
N SER A 172 -7.29 6.17 3.47
CA SER A 172 -6.65 7.33 4.10
C SER A 172 -5.15 7.08 4.13
N ILE A 173 -4.39 8.06 3.63
CA ILE A 173 -2.93 8.08 3.71
C ILE A 173 -2.42 9.03 4.80
N SER A 174 -3.30 9.42 5.72
CA SER A 174 -2.89 10.22 6.88
C SER A 174 -1.83 9.47 7.69
N PRO A 175 -0.77 10.15 8.16
CA PRO A 175 0.23 9.53 9.03
C PRO A 175 -0.40 9.00 10.33
N TRP A 176 -1.50 9.61 10.77
CA TRP A 176 -2.25 9.23 11.97
C TRP A 176 -3.09 7.96 11.84
N ASN A 177 -3.21 7.38 10.64
CA ASN A 177 -3.85 6.09 10.46
C ASN A 177 -2.85 4.92 10.54
N ASN A 178 -1.85 5.04 11.42
CA ASN A 178 -0.80 4.03 11.64
C ASN A 178 -0.44 3.99 13.13
N ALA A 179 0.09 2.86 13.62
CA ALA A 179 0.81 2.83 14.90
C ALA A 179 2.12 3.64 14.78
N ILE A 180 2.86 3.39 13.69
CA ILE A 180 4.12 4.07 13.37
C ILE A 180 4.08 4.60 11.94
N PHE A 181 4.41 5.89 11.81
CA PHE A 181 4.71 6.50 10.51
C PHE A 181 6.15 7.04 10.51
N ALA A 182 6.99 6.50 9.63
CA ALA A 182 8.41 6.81 9.57
C ALA A 182 8.82 7.55 8.28
N GLY A 183 9.59 8.61 8.45
CA GLY A 183 10.10 9.46 7.37
C GLY A 183 11.37 8.94 6.69
N GLY A 184 12.41 9.79 6.64
CA GLY A 184 13.66 9.51 5.94
C GLY A 184 14.76 8.85 6.78
N GLY A 185 14.61 8.91 8.11
CA GLY A 185 15.47 8.44 9.20
C GLY A 185 16.97 8.67 9.08
N ALA A 186 17.77 7.88 9.81
CA ALA A 186 19.14 8.25 10.15
C ALA A 186 20.08 7.04 10.21
N ALA A 187 21.35 7.25 9.84
CA ALA A 187 22.44 6.28 10.01
C ALA A 187 22.21 4.87 9.39
N GLY A 188 21.42 4.77 8.31
CA GLY A 188 21.18 3.51 7.60
C GLY A 188 20.11 2.60 8.22
N ALA A 189 19.31 3.10 9.17
CA ALA A 189 18.13 2.41 9.72
C ALA A 189 17.01 3.40 10.09
N MET A 190 15.75 2.98 10.05
CA MET A 190 14.61 3.82 10.50
C MET A 190 14.22 3.53 11.94
N ILE A 191 14.24 2.25 12.32
CA ILE A 191 13.91 1.79 13.67
C ILE A 191 15.11 1.02 14.19
N ASN A 192 15.77 1.59 15.20
CA ASN A 192 16.87 0.95 15.91
C ASN A 192 16.37 0.33 17.21
N GLY A 193 16.64 -0.96 17.40
CA GLY A 193 16.18 -1.71 18.56
C GLY A 193 14.88 -2.45 18.30
N ASN A 194 14.57 -3.36 19.22
CA ASN A 194 13.38 -4.19 19.18
C ASN A 194 12.15 -3.39 19.62
N VAL A 195 10.99 -3.70 19.05
CA VAL A 195 9.70 -3.08 19.39
C VAL A 195 8.58 -4.09 19.11
N ASN A 196 7.51 -4.04 19.89
CA ASN A 196 6.25 -4.71 19.58
C ASN A 196 5.26 -3.68 19.03
N ILE A 197 4.71 -3.91 17.85
CA ILE A 197 3.78 -2.95 17.23
C ILE A 197 2.49 -3.67 16.89
N ARG A 198 1.37 -3.20 17.43
CA ARG A 198 0.02 -3.67 17.09
C ARG A 198 -0.68 -2.56 16.30
N GLY A 199 -0.84 -2.74 14.99
CA GLY A 199 -1.42 -1.76 14.07
C GLY A 199 -0.53 -1.43 12.88
N SER A 200 -1.06 -0.67 11.92
CA SER A 200 -0.38 -0.39 10.65
C SER A 200 0.96 0.31 10.83
N VAL A 201 1.93 -0.04 9.99
CA VAL A 201 3.27 0.56 9.97
C VAL A 201 3.55 1.07 8.57
N HIS A 202 3.86 2.36 8.45
CA HIS A 202 4.16 2.98 7.17
C HIS A 202 5.53 3.67 7.22
N ILE A 203 6.48 3.16 6.45
CA ILE A 203 7.84 3.66 6.38
C ILE A 203 8.15 4.15 4.97
N LEU A 204 8.56 5.42 4.86
CA LEU A 204 8.98 6.00 3.59
C LEU A 204 10.43 5.66 3.24
N GLY A 205 11.34 5.70 4.22
CA GLY A 205 12.75 5.33 4.03
C GLY A 205 13.46 6.20 2.98
N THR A 206 13.06 7.46 2.81
CA THR A 206 13.59 8.34 1.75
C THR A 206 15.09 8.59 1.84
N GLY A 207 15.69 8.43 3.02
CA GLY A 207 17.14 8.50 3.24
C GLY A 207 17.88 7.17 3.11
N LEU A 208 17.20 6.06 2.82
CA LEU A 208 17.78 4.71 2.75
C LEU A 208 18.10 4.25 1.33
N GLN A 209 19.15 3.45 1.21
CA GLN A 209 19.43 2.62 0.03
C GLN A 209 18.59 1.34 0.05
N SER A 210 18.45 0.68 -1.10
CA SER A 210 17.66 -0.55 -1.20
C SER A 210 18.27 -1.75 -0.47
N SER A 211 19.55 -1.66 -0.09
CA SER A 211 20.25 -2.69 0.69
C SER A 211 20.23 -2.43 2.20
N ASP A 212 19.76 -1.25 2.63
CA ASP A 212 19.79 -0.87 4.03
C ASP A 212 18.65 -1.56 4.77
N LEU A 213 18.89 -1.95 6.02
CA LEU A 213 17.84 -2.50 6.88
C LEU A 213 17.01 -1.35 7.42
N VAL A 214 15.73 -1.30 7.06
CA VAL A 214 14.80 -0.31 7.58
C VAL A 214 14.56 -0.52 9.09
N VAL A 215 14.55 -1.78 9.48
CA VAL A 215 14.49 -2.30 10.84
C VAL A 215 15.10 -3.70 10.84
N ASP A 216 15.75 -4.09 11.92
CA ASP A 216 16.25 -5.44 12.13
C ASP A 216 15.74 -5.95 13.49
N LEU A 217 14.66 -6.72 13.46
CA LEU A 217 14.06 -7.26 14.66
C LEU A 217 14.60 -8.64 14.97
N GLY A 218 14.89 -8.88 16.25
CA GLY A 218 15.27 -10.18 16.78
C GLY A 218 14.42 -10.60 17.98
N GLY A 219 14.67 -11.80 18.51
CA GLY A 219 13.95 -12.30 19.69
C GLY A 219 12.48 -12.57 19.39
N THR A 220 11.57 -12.10 20.24
CA THR A 220 10.11 -12.28 20.15
C THR A 220 9.38 -11.01 19.71
N SER A 221 10.08 -10.06 19.09
CA SER A 221 9.49 -8.81 18.64
C SER A 221 8.59 -8.99 17.44
N GLU A 222 7.45 -8.33 17.43
CA GLU A 222 6.55 -8.31 16.28
C GLU A 222 6.56 -6.91 15.66
N ILE A 223 6.94 -6.83 14.38
CA ILE A 223 6.98 -5.53 13.66
C ILE A 223 5.57 -4.99 13.42
N ILE A 224 4.58 -5.86 13.37
CA ILE A 224 3.18 -5.53 13.12
C ILE A 224 2.29 -6.68 13.52
N GLY A 225 1.37 -6.45 14.44
CA GLY A 225 0.27 -7.34 14.81
C GLY A 225 -1.08 -6.72 14.49
N ASN A 226 -2.11 -7.56 14.40
CA ASN A 226 -3.44 -7.16 13.90
C ASN A 226 -4.53 -7.15 14.98
N ASN A 227 -4.16 -7.21 16.25
CA ASN A 227 -5.08 -7.32 17.38
C ASN A 227 -4.52 -6.64 18.65
N TYR A 228 -5.30 -6.68 19.74
CA TYR A 228 -4.93 -6.14 21.05
C TYR A 228 -4.67 -7.22 22.11
N GLU A 229 -4.14 -8.40 21.73
CA GLU A 229 -3.89 -9.48 22.68
C GLU A 229 -2.97 -9.04 23.84
N ASP A 230 -1.92 -8.27 23.53
CA ASP A 230 -0.93 -7.81 24.52
C ASP A 230 -1.30 -6.49 25.21
N LEU A 231 -2.44 -5.86 24.87
CA LEU A 231 -2.82 -4.59 25.48
C LEU A 231 -3.42 -4.83 26.87
N ALA A 232 -2.82 -4.21 27.88
CA ALA A 232 -3.28 -4.31 29.26
C ALA A 232 -4.77 -3.94 29.39
N ALA A 233 -5.52 -4.70 30.19
CA ALA A 233 -7.00 -4.61 30.23
C ALA A 233 -7.52 -3.23 30.63
N ASP A 234 -6.78 -2.50 31.48
CA ASP A 234 -7.07 -1.15 31.92
C ASP A 234 -6.84 -0.11 30.80
N LEU A 235 -5.82 -0.30 29.96
CA LEU A 235 -5.61 0.49 28.74
C LEU A 235 -6.65 0.14 27.67
N LYS A 236 -6.95 -1.15 27.46
CA LYS A 236 -7.98 -1.61 26.53
C LYS A 236 -9.35 -1.04 26.87
N ALA A 237 -9.69 -0.89 28.15
CA ALA A 237 -10.95 -0.28 28.59
C ALA A 237 -11.07 1.23 28.24
N LYS A 238 -9.95 1.91 27.96
CA LYS A 238 -9.92 3.34 27.62
C LYS A 238 -10.13 3.63 26.13
N VAL A 239 -10.01 2.62 25.27
CA VAL A 239 -10.13 2.75 23.81
C VAL A 239 -11.40 2.06 23.29
N PRO A 240 -11.92 2.45 22.11
CA PRO A 240 -13.01 1.74 21.45
C PRO A 240 -12.69 0.26 21.21
N ALA A 241 -13.74 -0.56 21.19
CA ALA A 241 -13.63 -1.94 20.72
C ALA A 241 -13.19 -1.96 19.26
N LEU A 242 -12.42 -2.99 18.90
CA LEU A 242 -11.96 -3.15 17.53
C LEU A 242 -13.13 -3.46 16.59
N PRO A 243 -13.10 -2.97 15.34
CA PRO A 243 -13.98 -3.45 14.29
C PRO A 243 -13.87 -4.97 14.12
N THR A 244 -14.95 -5.60 13.66
CA THR A 244 -14.97 -7.03 13.35
C THR A 244 -15.01 -7.27 11.84
N THR A 245 -14.42 -8.38 11.42
CA THR A 245 -14.45 -8.88 10.04
C THR A 245 -14.73 -10.39 10.04
N THR A 246 -14.98 -10.96 8.86
CA THR A 246 -15.16 -12.41 8.70
C THR A 246 -13.95 -13.02 8.02
N VAL A 247 -13.25 -13.93 8.72
CA VAL A 247 -12.12 -14.70 8.19
C VAL A 247 -12.45 -16.18 8.33
N ASN A 248 -12.33 -16.96 7.26
CA ASN A 248 -12.57 -18.41 7.26
C ASN A 248 -13.94 -18.84 7.83
N GLY A 249 -14.94 -17.96 7.83
CA GLY A 249 -16.28 -18.20 8.38
C GLY A 249 -16.46 -17.83 9.85
N GLU A 250 -15.43 -17.28 10.49
CA GLU A 250 -15.42 -16.81 11.88
C GLU A 250 -15.48 -15.28 11.93
N THR A 251 -16.24 -14.73 12.88
CA THR A 251 -16.27 -13.28 13.13
C THR A 251 -15.18 -12.94 14.15
N VAL A 252 -14.21 -12.13 13.72
CA VAL A 252 -13.00 -11.82 14.49
C VAL A 252 -12.77 -10.31 14.58
N GLU A 253 -12.22 -9.84 15.69
CA GLU A 253 -11.71 -8.47 15.85
C GLU A 253 -10.45 -8.25 15.01
N THR A 254 -10.27 -7.05 14.44
CA THR A 254 -9.10 -6.73 13.62
C THR A 254 -8.73 -5.24 13.68
N LEU A 255 -7.43 -4.95 13.68
CA LEU A 255 -6.90 -3.61 13.44
C LEU A 255 -6.87 -3.23 11.95
N SER A 256 -7.14 -4.18 11.06
CA SER A 256 -6.93 -4.06 9.61
C SER A 256 -5.51 -3.58 9.26
N ALA A 257 -4.53 -4.10 10.01
CA ALA A 257 -3.15 -3.64 10.00
C ALA A 257 -2.48 -3.90 8.65
N VAL A 258 -1.78 -2.89 8.14
CA VAL A 258 -1.03 -2.96 6.88
C VAL A 258 0.42 -2.54 7.11
N LEU A 259 1.36 -3.36 6.63
CA LEU A 259 2.78 -3.01 6.57
C LEU A 259 3.09 -2.37 5.22
N ARG A 260 3.63 -1.15 5.23
CA ARG A 260 4.13 -0.45 4.04
C ARG A 260 5.55 0.01 4.24
N VAL A 261 6.45 -0.39 3.37
CA VAL A 261 7.84 0.06 3.35
C VAL A 261 8.21 0.44 1.92
N LYS A 262 8.38 1.74 1.69
CA LYS A 262 8.73 2.27 0.37
C LYS A 262 10.17 1.99 0.00
N ARG A 263 11.12 2.14 0.95
CA ARG A 263 12.55 1.84 0.78
C ARG A 263 13.15 1.21 2.05
N GLY A 264 14.09 0.29 1.86
CA GLY A 264 14.78 -0.48 2.89
C GLY A 264 14.21 -1.89 3.09
N ILE A 265 15.07 -2.80 3.54
CA ILE A 265 14.77 -4.21 3.81
C ILE A 265 14.21 -4.37 5.22
N VAL A 266 13.14 -5.15 5.37
CA VAL A 266 12.62 -5.53 6.69
C VAL A 266 13.36 -6.77 7.21
N GLY A 267 14.20 -6.61 8.23
CA GLY A 267 14.94 -7.68 8.88
C GLY A 267 14.09 -8.41 9.92
N LEU A 268 13.88 -9.72 9.72
CA LEU A 268 13.21 -10.61 10.67
C LEU A 268 14.14 -11.75 11.05
N SER A 269 14.60 -11.75 12.30
CA SER A 269 15.51 -12.75 12.88
C SER A 269 14.92 -13.39 14.14
N GLY A 270 15.42 -14.57 14.51
CA GLY A 270 14.91 -15.29 15.69
C GLY A 270 13.45 -15.73 15.50
N SER A 271 12.56 -15.27 16.38
CA SER A 271 11.11 -15.51 16.31
C SER A 271 10.33 -14.24 15.94
N ALA A 272 11.00 -13.21 15.41
CA ALA A 272 10.32 -11.98 15.01
C ALA A 272 9.41 -12.21 13.80
N THR A 273 8.24 -11.58 13.78
CA THR A 273 7.21 -11.78 12.76
C THR A 273 6.61 -10.47 12.26
N ALA A 274 5.99 -10.56 11.08
CA ALA A 274 5.01 -9.59 10.58
C ALA A 274 3.66 -10.31 10.46
N GLY A 275 2.75 -10.01 11.38
CA GLY A 275 1.56 -10.78 11.66
C GLY A 275 1.87 -12.12 12.34
N GLU A 276 0.82 -12.86 12.62
CA GLU A 276 0.87 -14.18 13.22
C GLU A 276 0.16 -15.20 12.31
N ALA A 277 0.47 -16.48 12.48
CA ALA A 277 -0.19 -17.53 11.72
C ALA A 277 -1.66 -17.67 12.14
N ASP A 278 -2.57 -17.73 11.17
CA ASP A 278 -4.01 -17.93 11.38
C ASP A 278 -4.28 -19.16 12.28
N ALA A 279 -5.06 -18.95 13.34
CA ALA A 279 -5.41 -19.98 14.30
C ALA A 279 -6.94 -20.02 14.51
N ALA A 280 -7.58 -21.03 13.91
CA ALA A 280 -9.03 -21.19 13.99
C ALA A 280 -9.56 -21.26 15.44
N GLY A 281 -10.67 -20.57 15.69
CA GLY A 281 -11.34 -20.50 16.98
C GLY A 281 -10.93 -19.31 17.86
N ASN A 282 -9.97 -18.50 17.42
CA ASN A 282 -9.64 -17.25 18.09
C ASN A 282 -10.69 -16.17 17.79
N ALA A 283 -10.80 -15.20 18.71
CA ALA A 283 -11.77 -14.10 18.58
C ALA A 283 -11.21 -12.88 17.83
N TYR A 284 -9.97 -12.96 17.34
CA TYR A 284 -9.25 -11.89 16.69
C TYR A 284 -8.46 -12.43 15.50
N LYS A 285 -8.14 -11.54 14.55
CA LYS A 285 -7.36 -11.88 13.36
C LYS A 285 -5.86 -11.82 13.67
N GLU A 286 -5.14 -12.88 13.30
CA GLU A 286 -3.68 -12.99 13.47
C GLU A 286 -2.92 -12.43 12.26
N THR A 287 -3.39 -12.75 11.05
CA THR A 287 -2.74 -12.29 9.82
C THR A 287 -2.96 -10.79 9.63
N ILE A 288 -1.93 -10.08 9.16
CA ILE A 288 -2.12 -8.69 8.71
C ILE A 288 -2.86 -8.67 7.37
N ASP A 289 -3.59 -7.59 7.12
CA ASP A 289 -4.40 -7.46 5.91
C ASP A 289 -3.52 -7.37 4.66
N ALA A 290 -2.36 -6.71 4.77
CA ALA A 290 -1.40 -6.72 3.69
C ALA A 290 0.02 -6.31 4.10
N ALA A 291 0.99 -6.75 3.30
CA ALA A 291 2.35 -6.26 3.30
C ALA A 291 2.77 -5.74 1.92
N TYR A 292 3.36 -4.53 1.89
CA TYR A 292 3.86 -3.85 0.70
C TYR A 292 5.29 -3.35 0.96
N VAL A 293 6.29 -4.17 0.62
CA VAL A 293 7.71 -3.92 0.94
C VAL A 293 8.53 -3.96 -0.35
N THR A 294 8.98 -2.80 -0.83
CA THR A 294 9.66 -2.68 -2.13
C THR A 294 10.97 -3.46 -2.20
N ASP A 295 11.81 -3.33 -1.17
CA ASP A 295 13.18 -3.86 -1.18
C ASP A 295 13.28 -5.26 -0.53
N GLY A 296 12.14 -5.82 -0.09
CA GLY A 296 12.02 -7.19 0.41
C GLY A 296 12.35 -7.38 1.90
N TYR A 297 12.60 -8.64 2.27
CA TYR A 297 12.79 -9.09 3.65
C TYR A 297 14.15 -9.75 3.83
N GLY A 298 14.77 -9.52 4.99
CA GLY A 298 16.06 -10.05 5.39
C GLY A 298 16.02 -10.72 6.77
N GLY A 299 17.18 -10.87 7.39
CA GLY A 299 17.31 -11.59 8.67
C GLY A 299 17.29 -13.12 8.49
N SER A 300 17.31 -13.86 9.61
CA SER A 300 17.39 -15.32 9.57
C SER A 300 16.10 -16.00 9.11
N GLN A 301 14.95 -15.31 9.20
CA GLN A 301 13.63 -15.84 8.83
C GLN A 301 13.13 -15.26 7.52
N GLY A 302 13.38 -13.97 7.26
CA GLY A 302 12.93 -13.28 6.05
C GLY A 302 11.42 -13.47 5.82
N THR A 303 11.04 -13.88 4.61
CA THR A 303 9.63 -14.04 4.21
C THR A 303 8.91 -15.19 4.92
N ALA A 304 9.61 -16.11 5.60
CA ALA A 304 8.98 -17.26 6.27
C ALA A 304 8.11 -16.84 7.46
N ASN A 305 8.42 -15.68 8.06
CA ASN A 305 7.72 -15.12 9.22
C ASN A 305 6.84 -13.91 8.83
N VAL A 306 6.36 -13.88 7.59
CA VAL A 306 5.42 -12.87 7.10
C VAL A 306 4.07 -13.52 6.86
N HIS A 307 3.10 -13.20 7.72
CA HIS A 307 1.76 -13.74 7.73
C HIS A 307 0.76 -12.65 7.30
N SER A 308 0.54 -12.55 5.98
CA SER A 308 -0.29 -11.51 5.38
C SER A 308 -1.23 -12.08 4.31
N ASP A 309 -2.41 -11.48 4.16
CA ASP A 309 -3.43 -11.99 3.23
C ASP A 309 -3.02 -11.83 1.76
N ASN A 310 -2.18 -10.84 1.44
CA ASN A 310 -1.60 -10.65 0.10
C ASN A 310 -0.21 -11.28 -0.08
N GLY A 311 0.29 -11.98 0.94
CA GLY A 311 1.65 -12.52 0.98
C GLY A 311 2.75 -11.45 1.02
N SER A 312 3.99 -11.88 0.84
CA SER A 312 5.19 -11.06 1.08
C SER A 312 5.87 -10.51 -0.18
N SER A 313 5.21 -10.57 -1.34
CA SER A 313 5.84 -10.25 -2.64
C SER A 313 5.41 -8.91 -3.24
N SER A 314 4.43 -8.23 -2.64
CA SER A 314 3.91 -6.96 -3.16
C SER A 314 4.88 -5.82 -2.81
N ALA A 315 5.20 -4.98 -3.79
CA ALA A 315 5.96 -3.74 -3.58
C ALA A 315 5.06 -2.61 -3.05
N TYR A 316 5.67 -1.51 -2.61
CA TYR A 316 4.97 -0.32 -2.12
C TYR A 316 3.89 0.18 -3.10
N ASP A 317 2.69 0.44 -2.58
CA ASP A 317 1.46 0.58 -3.37
C ASP A 317 0.96 2.03 -3.57
N LEU A 318 1.66 3.03 -3.02
CA LEU A 318 1.18 4.43 -3.02
C LEU A 318 2.03 5.40 -3.86
N GLY A 319 3.08 4.90 -4.54
CA GLY A 319 3.95 5.72 -5.38
C GLY A 319 4.61 6.89 -4.63
N ASP A 320 4.53 8.09 -5.19
CA ASP A 320 5.05 9.33 -4.59
C ASP A 320 3.97 10.19 -3.92
N THR A 321 2.77 9.64 -3.73
CA THR A 321 1.62 10.38 -3.19
C THR A 321 1.79 10.76 -1.72
N VAL A 322 2.65 10.04 -0.99
CA VAL A 322 2.86 10.22 0.44
C VAL A 322 4.25 10.77 0.70
N SER A 323 4.31 11.89 1.41
CA SER A 323 5.53 12.51 1.92
C SER A 323 5.50 12.57 3.45
N PHE A 324 6.68 12.69 4.07
CA PHE A 324 6.76 12.97 5.49
C PHE A 324 6.30 14.41 5.73
N PRO A 325 5.38 14.67 6.67
CA PRO A 325 4.94 16.03 6.96
C PRO A 325 6.06 16.77 7.72
N SER A 326 6.46 17.97 7.29
CA SER A 326 7.45 18.79 7.99
C SER A 326 6.82 20.04 8.61
N LEU A 327 7.29 20.44 9.81
CA LEU A 327 6.87 21.71 10.43
C LEU A 327 7.33 22.93 9.63
N SER A 328 8.29 22.74 8.71
CA SER A 328 8.81 23.76 7.80
C SER A 328 7.99 23.86 6.50
N ASP A 329 7.05 22.96 6.24
CA ASP A 329 6.22 23.00 5.02
C ASP A 329 5.21 24.15 5.07
N PRO A 330 4.90 24.81 3.94
CA PRO A 330 3.89 25.86 3.90
C PRO A 330 2.49 25.30 4.18
N TYR A 331 1.66 26.07 4.91
CA TYR A 331 0.32 25.62 5.30
C TYR A 331 -0.62 26.81 5.54
N GLY A 332 -1.87 26.71 5.08
CA GLY A 332 -2.91 27.71 5.38
C GLY A 332 -2.58 29.15 4.98
N GLY A 333 -1.74 29.35 3.95
CA GLY A 333 -1.25 30.67 3.53
C GLY A 333 -0.01 31.19 4.29
N TYR A 334 0.48 30.43 5.27
CA TYR A 334 1.73 30.70 5.99
C TYR A 334 2.91 29.99 5.30
N SER A 335 4.11 30.54 5.45
CA SER A 335 5.33 29.98 4.84
C SER A 335 5.76 28.66 5.46
N THR A 336 5.39 28.41 6.71
CA THR A 336 5.69 27.19 7.46
C THR A 336 4.48 26.79 8.31
N TYR A 337 4.34 25.50 8.60
CA TYR A 337 3.32 24.96 9.50
C TYR A 337 3.52 25.50 10.92
N GLN A 338 4.78 25.59 11.36
CA GLN A 338 5.14 26.22 12.63
C GLN A 338 4.64 27.67 12.72
N GLY A 339 4.78 28.47 11.66
CA GLY A 339 4.27 29.85 11.62
C GLY A 339 2.74 29.93 11.62
N TYR A 340 2.05 28.96 11.01
CA TYR A 340 0.60 28.83 11.17
C TYR A 340 0.21 28.56 12.63
N LEU A 341 0.91 27.65 13.31
CA LEU A 341 0.61 27.31 14.71
C LEU A 341 0.87 28.49 15.64
N GLU A 342 2.02 29.14 15.54
CA GLU A 342 2.34 30.33 16.33
C GLU A 342 1.26 31.41 16.18
N ALA A 343 0.80 31.65 14.95
CA ALA A 343 -0.25 32.61 14.66
C ALA A 343 -1.64 32.19 15.14
N ASN A 344 -1.90 30.90 15.41
CA ASN A 344 -3.23 30.36 15.73
C ASN A 344 -3.30 29.61 17.07
N ALA A 345 -2.31 29.77 17.95
CA ALA A 345 -2.25 29.12 19.25
C ALA A 345 -2.33 30.06 20.46
N LEU A 346 -2.47 29.47 21.65
CA LEU A 346 -1.93 30.02 22.89
C LEU A 346 -0.40 29.96 22.82
N VAL A 347 0.26 31.10 22.74
CA VAL A 347 1.73 31.19 22.73
C VAL A 347 2.26 31.39 24.15
N ILE A 348 3.13 30.48 24.61
CA ILE A 348 3.78 30.52 25.91
C ILE A 348 5.28 30.76 25.68
N SER A 349 5.75 31.95 26.07
CA SER A 349 7.11 32.41 25.75
C SER A 349 7.86 33.03 26.94
N ALA A 350 7.18 33.26 28.07
CA ALA A 350 7.80 33.84 29.26
C ALA A 350 8.69 32.81 29.98
N ALA A 351 9.91 33.21 30.34
CA ALA A 351 10.92 32.30 30.89
C ALA A 351 10.47 31.50 32.13
N ALA A 352 9.62 32.10 32.99
CA ALA A 352 9.06 31.41 34.16
C ALA A 352 8.10 30.29 33.73
N ASP A 353 7.20 30.56 32.79
CA ASP A 353 6.21 29.60 32.29
C ASP A 353 6.89 28.46 31.52
N LEU A 354 7.92 28.77 30.73
CA LEU A 354 8.77 27.77 30.06
C LEU A 354 9.48 26.86 31.07
N THR A 355 9.93 27.41 32.20
CA THR A 355 10.54 26.61 33.28
C THR A 355 9.52 25.65 33.90
N THR A 356 8.28 26.10 34.09
CA THR A 356 7.18 25.25 34.57
C THR A 356 6.90 24.10 33.61
N LEU A 357 6.74 24.37 32.32
CA LEU A 357 6.42 23.33 31.32
C LEU A 357 7.59 22.36 31.06
N ALA A 358 8.83 22.79 31.30
CA ALA A 358 10.00 21.94 31.18
C ALA A 358 10.23 21.01 32.39
N SER A 359 9.37 21.02 33.41
CA SER A 359 9.50 20.22 34.65
C SER A 359 8.14 19.86 35.27
N ILE A 360 7.17 19.41 34.47
CA ILE A 360 5.84 19.02 34.93
C ILE A 360 5.91 17.71 35.73
N THR A 361 5.17 17.68 36.82
CA THR A 361 4.98 16.53 37.71
C THR A 361 3.50 16.41 38.09
N PRO A 362 3.02 15.25 38.59
CA PRO A 362 1.64 15.11 39.05
C PRO A 362 1.15 16.18 40.03
N ASP A 363 2.04 16.70 40.89
CA ASP A 363 1.74 17.75 41.87
C ASP A 363 1.92 19.19 41.35
N SER A 364 2.27 19.36 40.06
CA SER A 364 2.40 20.69 39.44
C SER A 364 1.05 21.41 39.39
N THR A 365 1.06 22.73 39.62
CA THR A 365 -0.13 23.58 39.48
C THR A 365 0.17 24.75 38.55
N PHE A 366 -0.57 24.86 37.43
CA PHE A 366 -0.47 25.97 36.50
C PHE A 366 -1.73 26.10 35.66
N SER A 367 -1.97 27.28 35.08
CA SER A 367 -3.07 27.49 34.14
C SER A 367 -2.71 28.58 33.14
N PHE A 368 -2.59 28.19 31.88
CA PHE A 368 -2.33 29.08 30.75
C PHE A 368 -3.51 28.99 29.78
N SER A 369 -4.06 30.13 29.36
CA SER A 369 -5.22 30.15 28.46
C SER A 369 -5.28 31.39 27.58
N SER A 370 -5.91 31.21 26.42
CA SER A 370 -6.29 32.27 25.49
C SER A 370 -7.57 31.85 24.76
N ALA A 371 -8.05 32.69 23.83
CA ALA A 371 -9.17 32.31 22.95
C ALA A 371 -8.84 31.15 21.98
N LYS A 372 -7.55 30.83 21.78
CA LYS A 372 -7.07 29.85 20.79
C LYS A 372 -6.69 28.49 21.40
N GLY A 373 -6.46 28.45 22.71
CA GLY A 373 -6.09 27.23 23.40
C GLY A 373 -5.82 27.45 24.88
N SER A 374 -5.71 26.34 25.60
CA SER A 374 -5.44 26.31 27.04
C SER A 374 -4.72 25.03 27.44
N ILE A 375 -3.86 25.14 28.45
CA ILE A 375 -3.28 24.01 29.17
C ILE A 375 -3.24 24.34 30.66
N SER A 376 -3.67 23.41 31.51
CA SER A 376 -3.64 23.59 32.96
C SER A 376 -3.43 22.27 33.68
N MET A 377 -2.84 22.34 34.87
CA MET A 377 -2.65 21.25 35.81
C MET A 377 -3.18 21.70 37.19
N ASP A 378 -3.93 20.85 37.88
CA ASP A 378 -4.62 21.20 39.12
C ASP A 378 -3.83 20.94 40.41
N GLY A 379 -2.70 20.23 40.33
CA GLY A 379 -1.89 19.78 41.47
C GLY A 379 -2.28 18.41 42.03
N ASP A 380 -3.30 17.76 41.46
CA ASP A 380 -3.80 16.43 41.86
C ASP A 380 -3.64 15.41 40.71
N GLY A 381 -2.67 15.63 39.81
CA GLY A 381 -2.41 14.73 38.69
C GLY A 381 -3.33 14.94 37.48
N ASN A 382 -4.20 15.97 37.45
CA ASN A 382 -5.16 16.16 36.36
C ASN A 382 -4.79 17.35 35.46
N MET A 383 -4.49 17.04 34.20
CA MET A 383 -4.22 18.00 33.14
C MET A 383 -5.47 18.23 32.29
N THR A 384 -5.74 19.48 31.93
CA THR A 384 -6.75 19.83 30.92
C THR A 384 -6.08 20.52 29.75
N VAL A 385 -6.42 20.11 28.54
CA VAL A 385 -5.90 20.72 27.31
C VAL A 385 -7.05 21.03 26.33
N SER A 386 -6.97 22.17 25.66
CA SER A 386 -7.90 22.52 24.59
C SER A 386 -7.25 23.39 23.53
N GLY A 387 -7.63 23.21 22.26
CA GLY A 387 -7.15 24.04 21.15
C GLY A 387 -5.66 23.84 20.88
N ILE A 388 -5.00 24.89 20.41
CA ILE A 388 -3.58 24.83 20.03
C ILE A 388 -2.74 25.54 21.09
N VAL A 389 -1.68 24.87 21.56
CA VAL A 389 -0.69 25.44 22.48
C VAL A 389 0.68 25.42 21.80
N TYR A 390 1.37 26.56 21.82
CA TYR A 390 2.68 26.76 21.21
C TYR A 390 3.67 27.20 22.28
N ILE A 391 4.64 26.34 22.59
CA ILE A 391 5.71 26.60 23.57
C ILE A 391 6.92 27.10 22.78
N ASP A 392 7.11 28.42 22.87
CA ASP A 392 8.03 29.22 22.05
C ASP A 392 9.44 29.35 22.67
N ASN A 393 10.34 30.07 22.00
CA ASN A 393 11.69 30.40 22.44
C ASN A 393 12.54 29.17 22.81
N GLY A 394 12.40 28.08 22.04
CA GLY A 394 13.08 26.82 22.32
C GLY A 394 12.59 26.11 23.60
N GLY A 395 11.42 26.48 24.11
CA GLY A 395 10.84 25.89 25.31
C GLY A 395 10.50 24.41 25.15
N SER A 396 10.71 23.64 26.22
CA SER A 396 10.50 22.18 26.24
C SER A 396 9.21 21.82 27.00
N LEU A 397 8.66 20.64 26.72
CA LEU A 397 7.56 20.04 27.47
C LEU A 397 8.03 18.74 28.10
N ASN A 398 8.29 18.74 29.41
CA ASN A 398 8.78 17.55 30.09
C ASN A 398 7.88 17.17 31.25
N MET A 399 7.56 15.89 31.35
CA MET A 399 6.75 15.28 32.40
C MET A 399 7.58 14.21 33.12
N SER A 400 7.52 14.16 34.44
CA SER A 400 8.24 13.21 35.27
C SER A 400 7.43 12.86 36.53
N ALA A 401 7.82 11.79 37.23
CA ALA A 401 7.18 11.40 38.48
C ALA A 401 7.37 12.43 39.61
N ALA A 402 6.36 12.57 40.47
CA ALA A 402 6.42 13.22 41.78
C ALA A 402 6.59 12.15 42.86
N GLY A 403 7.84 11.85 43.23
CA GLY A 403 8.13 10.79 44.19
C GLY A 403 7.71 9.41 43.64
N SER A 404 6.73 8.77 44.27
CA SER A 404 6.16 7.49 43.79
C SER A 404 4.97 7.67 42.84
N ASP A 405 4.37 8.85 42.80
CA ASP A 405 3.29 9.13 41.87
C ASP A 405 3.89 9.48 40.51
N LYS A 406 3.44 8.78 39.48
CA LYS A 406 3.87 8.97 38.10
C LYS A 406 2.69 9.24 37.17
N THR A 407 1.49 9.50 37.67
CA THR A 407 0.30 9.56 36.80
C THR A 407 -0.13 10.99 36.56
N VAL A 408 -0.04 11.40 35.30
CA VAL A 408 -0.76 12.56 34.77
C VAL A 408 -1.95 12.01 33.99
N THR A 409 -3.16 12.29 34.47
CA THR A 409 -4.37 12.07 33.68
C THR A 409 -4.70 13.31 32.88
N TYR A 410 -5.14 13.17 31.63
CA TYR A 410 -5.56 14.31 30.82
C TYR A 410 -7.01 14.21 30.36
N THR A 411 -7.62 15.37 30.16
CA THR A 411 -8.94 15.54 29.55
C THR A 411 -8.94 16.68 28.53
N GLY A 412 -9.89 16.63 27.59
CA GLY A 412 -10.03 17.60 26.51
C GLY A 412 -9.34 17.17 25.21
N SER A 413 -9.39 18.05 24.21
CA SER A 413 -8.87 17.83 22.86
C SER A 413 -7.97 19.01 22.47
N GLY A 414 -6.68 18.75 22.27
CA GLY A 414 -5.74 19.79 21.89
C GLY A 414 -4.41 19.29 21.34
N ALA A 415 -3.71 20.19 20.65
CA ALA A 415 -2.40 19.97 20.07
C ALA A 415 -1.38 20.92 20.70
N ILE A 416 -0.23 20.38 21.11
CA ILE A 416 0.87 21.12 21.71
C ILE A 416 2.07 21.02 20.77
N LEU A 417 2.64 22.16 20.36
CA LEU A 417 3.97 22.21 19.74
C LEU A 417 4.97 22.77 20.74
N ALA A 418 6.05 22.03 21.00
CA ALA A 418 7.20 22.52 21.76
C ALA A 418 8.40 22.72 20.83
N GLU A 419 8.94 23.94 20.76
CA GLU A 419 10.14 24.23 19.96
C GLU A 419 11.39 23.52 20.47
N GLY A 420 11.44 23.19 21.77
CA GLY A 420 12.48 22.42 22.42
C GLY A 420 12.25 20.91 22.32
N ASN A 421 12.81 20.15 23.27
CA ASN A 421 12.57 18.70 23.35
C ASN A 421 11.31 18.40 24.17
N VAL A 422 10.81 17.18 24.00
CA VAL A 422 9.71 16.66 24.83
C VAL A 422 10.21 15.41 25.55
N GLN A 423 9.91 15.29 26.84
CA GLN A 423 10.20 14.10 27.64
C GLN A 423 8.95 13.67 28.39
N ILE A 424 8.52 12.42 28.22
CA ILE A 424 7.37 11.86 28.91
C ILE A 424 7.88 10.68 29.73
N ASN A 425 8.26 10.97 30.98
CA ASN A 425 8.83 10.03 31.94
C ASN A 425 7.84 9.75 33.08
N ALA A 426 6.55 9.72 32.74
CA ALA A 426 5.41 9.53 33.62
C ALA A 426 4.30 8.84 32.81
N ASN A 427 3.37 8.18 33.49
CA ASN A 427 2.13 7.75 32.88
C ASN A 427 1.38 9.01 32.39
N LEU A 428 0.95 9.00 31.14
CA LEU A 428 0.16 10.07 30.53
C LEU A 428 -1.05 9.43 29.88
N VAL A 429 -2.17 9.37 30.59
CA VAL A 429 -3.35 8.60 30.19
C VAL A 429 -4.62 9.43 30.26
N THR A 430 -5.63 9.09 29.46
CA THR A 430 -6.95 9.73 29.59
C THR A 430 -7.71 9.19 30.81
N ASN A 431 -8.59 10.00 31.39
CA ASN A 431 -9.47 9.60 32.48
C ASN A 431 -10.78 8.96 31.97
N GLY A 432 -11.21 7.84 32.56
CA GLY A 432 -12.45 7.12 32.24
C GLY A 432 -12.32 6.04 31.16
N ASN A 433 -13.38 5.24 30.97
CA ASN A 433 -13.47 4.21 29.93
C ASN A 433 -13.91 4.81 28.58
N ASN A 434 -13.48 4.20 27.48
CA ASN A 434 -13.73 4.68 26.11
C ASN A 434 -13.48 6.20 25.96
N SER A 435 -12.43 6.67 26.65
CA SER A 435 -12.14 8.09 26.81
C SER A 435 -11.08 8.57 25.82
N PHE A 436 -10.36 7.66 25.14
CA PHE A 436 -9.53 7.98 23.99
C PHE A 436 -10.16 7.31 22.76
N PRO A 437 -10.61 8.05 21.74
CA PRO A 437 -10.17 9.40 21.37
C PRO A 437 -11.08 10.57 21.82
N ALA A 438 -12.08 10.37 22.68
CA ALA A 438 -12.95 11.47 23.13
C ALA A 438 -12.17 12.62 23.80
N ASN A 439 -11.16 12.26 24.60
CA ASN A 439 -10.05 13.11 24.98
C ASN A 439 -8.85 12.73 24.10
N ILE A 440 -8.19 13.72 23.52
CA ILE A 440 -7.07 13.48 22.61
C ILE A 440 -6.01 14.56 22.78
N LEU A 441 -4.78 14.12 22.97
CA LEU A 441 -3.63 14.99 23.13
C LEU A 441 -2.63 14.71 22.02
N GLY A 442 -2.44 15.71 21.16
CA GLY A 442 -1.36 15.74 20.19
C GLY A 442 -0.15 16.48 20.74
N ILE A 443 1.04 15.90 20.67
CA ILE A 443 2.29 16.54 21.06
C ILE A 443 3.25 16.49 19.89
N MET A 444 3.78 17.66 19.54
CA MET A 444 4.65 17.88 18.40
C MET A 444 5.95 18.55 18.84
N THR A 445 7.04 18.24 18.17
CA THR A 445 8.32 18.94 18.32
C THR A 445 9.16 18.79 17.04
N PRO A 446 9.93 19.81 16.63
CA PRO A 446 10.91 19.65 15.56
C PRO A 446 12.11 18.78 15.98
N ASN A 447 12.25 18.49 17.28
CA ASN A 447 13.41 17.80 17.84
C ASN A 447 13.08 16.35 18.24
N THR A 448 13.26 16.02 19.52
CA THR A 448 13.13 14.68 20.05
C THR A 448 11.99 14.56 21.04
N ILE A 449 11.20 13.50 20.92
CA ILE A 449 10.31 13.00 21.98
C ILE A 449 10.99 11.82 22.65
N GLY A 450 11.14 11.86 23.98
CA GLY A 450 11.72 10.79 24.77
C GLY A 450 10.73 10.13 25.73
N PHE A 451 10.72 8.80 25.75
CA PHE A 451 10.06 7.93 26.71
C PHE A 451 11.14 7.13 27.46
N ASN A 452 11.75 7.76 28.46
CA ASN A 452 12.98 7.26 29.10
C ASN A 452 12.75 6.66 30.50
N GLU A 453 11.50 6.49 30.91
CA GLU A 453 11.12 5.84 32.17
C GLU A 453 10.57 4.43 31.97
N ALA A 454 10.84 3.53 32.92
CA ALA A 454 10.40 2.14 32.81
C ALA A 454 8.93 1.98 33.21
N ASN A 455 8.24 1.07 32.54
CA ASN A 455 6.88 0.64 32.86
C ASN A 455 5.91 1.82 32.93
N ILE A 456 5.98 2.72 31.96
CA ILE A 456 5.02 3.82 31.84
C ILE A 456 4.03 3.55 30.72
N ASP A 457 2.82 4.05 30.92
CA ASP A 457 1.73 3.95 29.95
C ASP A 457 1.44 5.35 29.40
N VAL A 458 1.46 5.49 28.08
CA VAL A 458 1.30 6.78 27.42
C VAL A 458 0.24 6.66 26.35
N MET A 459 -0.75 7.55 26.38
CA MET A 459 -1.84 7.60 25.40
C MET A 459 -1.83 8.96 24.69
N GLY A 460 -1.73 8.99 23.38
CA GLY A 460 -1.75 10.24 22.62
C GLY A 460 -1.22 10.10 21.20
N LEU A 461 -1.07 11.25 20.55
CA LEU A 461 -0.51 11.38 19.21
C LEU A 461 0.81 12.13 19.30
N PHE A 462 1.91 11.50 18.89
CA PHE A 462 3.26 12.05 19.10
C PHE A 462 3.97 12.24 17.76
N TYR A 463 4.32 13.48 17.45
CA TYR A 463 5.12 13.81 16.27
C TYR A 463 6.46 14.41 16.69
N ALA A 464 7.54 13.77 16.28
CA ALA A 464 8.90 14.30 16.43
C ALA A 464 9.54 14.40 15.06
N GLU A 465 9.75 15.59 14.52
CA GLU A 465 10.40 15.73 13.22
C GLU A 465 11.81 15.12 13.24
N GLY A 466 12.53 15.23 14.35
CA GLY A 466 13.84 14.62 14.51
C GLY A 466 13.78 13.14 14.87
N THR A 467 13.48 12.81 16.12
CA THR A 467 13.61 11.44 16.64
C THR A 467 12.61 11.12 17.75
N VAL A 468 12.09 9.90 17.76
CA VAL A 468 11.43 9.32 18.93
C VAL A 468 12.38 8.33 19.61
N ASN A 469 12.66 8.55 20.90
CA ASN A 469 13.44 7.66 21.74
C ASN A 469 12.53 6.93 22.74
N ALA A 470 12.51 5.61 22.74
CA ALA A 470 11.80 4.81 23.75
C ALA A 470 12.75 3.73 24.28
N GLN A 471 13.59 4.08 25.26
CA GLN A 471 14.74 3.25 25.65
C GLN A 471 14.40 2.12 26.64
N LYS A 472 13.19 2.11 27.18
CA LYS A 472 12.71 1.19 28.22
C LYS A 472 11.37 0.58 27.83
N GLN A 473 10.88 -0.38 28.62
CA GLN A 473 9.53 -0.92 28.44
C GLN A 473 8.51 0.19 28.71
N THR A 474 7.81 0.59 27.65
CA THR A 474 6.78 1.64 27.65
C THR A 474 5.68 1.18 26.71
N ASP A 475 4.43 1.29 27.15
CA ASP A 475 3.28 1.04 26.31
C ASP A 475 2.74 2.37 25.78
N ILE A 476 2.78 2.54 24.45
CA ILE A 476 2.32 3.74 23.77
C ILE A 476 1.02 3.40 23.03
N VAL A 477 -0.08 4.01 23.42
CA VAL A 477 -1.40 3.83 22.80
C VAL A 477 -1.73 5.07 21.95
N GLY A 478 -1.95 4.87 20.66
CA GLY A 478 -2.16 5.91 19.66
C GLY A 478 -1.17 5.80 18.51
N THR A 479 -0.57 6.91 18.12
CA THR A 479 0.32 6.96 16.95
C THR A 479 1.58 7.75 17.24
N ILE A 480 2.71 7.23 16.77
CA ILE A 480 3.99 7.94 16.76
C ILE A 480 4.46 8.19 15.33
N VAL A 481 4.86 9.44 15.05
CA VAL A 481 5.31 9.91 13.74
C VAL A 481 6.69 10.52 13.91
N SER A 482 7.69 10.01 13.18
CA SER A 482 9.04 10.58 13.26
C SER A 482 9.90 10.26 12.05
N ASN A 483 10.96 11.03 11.82
CA ASN A 483 11.97 10.61 10.85
C ASN A 483 12.71 9.36 11.33
N TYR A 484 13.07 9.28 12.61
CA TYR A 484 13.89 8.19 13.15
C TYR A 484 13.36 7.70 14.51
N PHE A 485 13.41 6.39 14.72
CA PHE A 485 13.01 5.76 15.98
C PHE A 485 14.20 5.02 16.60
N ASN A 486 14.43 5.28 17.88
CA ASN A 486 15.44 4.58 18.68
C ASN A 486 14.80 3.97 19.92
N MET A 487 14.52 2.68 19.81
CA MET A 487 13.85 1.85 20.82
C MET A 487 14.85 1.24 21.84
N GLY A 488 16.14 1.59 21.71
CA GLY A 488 17.16 1.16 22.66
C GLY A 488 17.36 -0.36 22.72
N THR A 489 17.55 -0.89 23.92
CA THR A 489 17.81 -2.33 24.16
C THR A 489 16.63 -3.08 24.75
N ASN A 490 15.58 -2.38 25.17
CA ASN A 490 14.36 -2.98 25.68
C ASN A 490 13.33 -3.08 24.55
N VAL A 491 12.17 -3.67 24.82
CA VAL A 491 11.09 -3.83 23.84
C VAL A 491 9.89 -2.99 24.30
N PRO A 492 9.76 -1.72 23.86
CA PRO A 492 8.51 -0.98 24.03
C PRO A 492 7.41 -1.54 23.14
N SER A 493 6.16 -1.21 23.46
CA SER A 493 4.98 -1.60 22.69
C SER A 493 4.27 -0.37 22.14
N VAL A 494 3.78 -0.44 20.91
CA VAL A 494 2.97 0.62 20.29
C VAL A 494 1.65 0.02 19.80
N PHE A 495 0.52 0.59 20.24
CA PHE A 495 -0.82 0.10 19.92
C PHE A 495 -1.61 1.19 19.18
N GLN A 496 -1.89 0.97 17.90
CA GLN A 496 -2.73 1.87 17.10
C GLN A 496 -4.16 1.86 17.62
N VAL A 497 -4.80 3.04 17.69
CA VAL A 497 -6.25 3.17 17.90
C VAL A 497 -6.88 3.70 16.60
N PRO A 498 -7.50 2.87 15.75
CA PRO A 498 -7.93 3.28 14.41
C PRO A 498 -8.91 4.46 14.38
N ASP A 499 -9.79 4.58 15.39
CA ASP A 499 -10.84 5.61 15.44
C ASP A 499 -10.30 7.04 15.69
N ILE A 500 -9.02 7.20 16.04
CA ILE A 500 -8.40 8.52 16.26
C ILE A 500 -8.49 9.42 15.03
N ILE A 501 -8.51 8.85 13.82
CA ILE A 501 -8.50 9.61 12.56
C ILE A 501 -9.73 10.51 12.42
N ASN A 502 -10.83 10.14 13.06
CA ASN A 502 -12.10 10.88 13.06
C ASN A 502 -12.15 11.98 14.14
N HIS A 503 -11.11 12.07 14.98
CA HIS A 503 -11.10 12.86 16.21
C HIS A 503 -9.84 13.72 16.37
N LEU A 504 -9.05 13.90 15.30
CA LEU A 504 -7.77 14.62 15.39
C LEU A 504 -7.95 16.05 15.93
N PRO A 505 -7.14 16.49 16.92
CA PRO A 505 -7.24 17.83 17.46
C PRO A 505 -6.79 18.87 16.42
N ALA A 506 -7.44 20.02 16.41
CA ALA A 506 -7.08 21.13 15.54
C ALA A 506 -5.60 21.51 15.73
N GLY A 507 -4.91 21.77 14.62
CA GLY A 507 -3.51 22.17 14.61
C GLY A 507 -2.53 21.01 14.58
N LEU A 508 -2.98 19.76 14.72
CA LEU A 508 -2.08 18.61 14.56
C LEU A 508 -1.59 18.50 13.11
N ILE A 509 -0.28 18.39 12.91
CA ILE A 509 0.30 18.29 11.56
C ILE A 509 -0.22 17.06 10.81
N GLY A 510 -0.57 17.18 9.53
CA GLY A 510 -1.12 16.05 8.76
C GLY A 510 -2.55 15.65 9.15
N GLN A 511 -3.30 16.56 9.81
CA GLN A 511 -4.73 16.38 10.09
C GLN A 511 -5.61 16.40 8.84
N ASP A 512 -5.14 16.99 7.74
CA ASP A 512 -5.92 17.08 6.51
C ASP A 512 -6.13 15.69 5.91
N ALA A 513 -7.40 15.35 5.68
CA ALA A 513 -7.78 14.06 5.17
C ALA A 513 -7.28 13.91 3.73
N THR A 514 -6.21 13.14 3.54
CA THR A 514 -5.69 12.81 2.21
C THR A 514 -6.09 11.38 1.89
N TRP A 515 -6.84 11.22 0.80
CA TRP A 515 -7.42 9.95 0.40
C TRP A 515 -6.90 9.53 -0.97
N VAL A 516 -6.54 8.25 -1.10
CA VAL A 516 -6.07 7.65 -2.35
C VAL A 516 -6.98 6.50 -2.72
N MET A 517 -7.47 6.51 -3.95
CA MET A 517 -8.21 5.39 -4.49
C MET A 517 -7.24 4.33 -5.01
N LYS A 518 -7.50 3.08 -4.63
CA LYS A 518 -6.70 1.91 -4.98
C LYS A 518 -7.56 0.85 -5.65
N THR A 519 -7.00 0.19 -6.66
CA THR A 519 -7.55 -1.06 -7.18
C THR A 519 -7.01 -2.24 -6.36
N VAL A 520 -7.89 -2.90 -5.61
CA VAL A 520 -7.58 -4.04 -4.75
C VAL A 520 -7.59 -5.35 -5.53
N SER A 521 -8.52 -5.49 -6.48
CA SER A 521 -8.60 -6.66 -7.35
C SER A 521 -8.84 -6.22 -8.78
N TRP A 522 -8.24 -6.95 -9.72
CA TRP A 522 -8.46 -6.80 -11.15
C TRP A 522 -8.63 -8.17 -11.77
N ARG A 523 -9.68 -8.34 -12.57
CA ARG A 523 -9.87 -9.56 -13.36
C ARG A 523 -10.52 -9.27 -14.71
N LYS A 524 -10.09 -10.05 -15.68
CA LYS A 524 -10.74 -10.17 -16.98
C LYS A 524 -11.74 -11.33 -16.93
N ILE A 525 -12.99 -11.09 -17.32
CA ILE A 525 -14.09 -12.07 -17.28
C ILE A 525 -14.45 -12.53 -18.68
#